data_AF-A0A1V5KVA6-F1
#
_entry.id   AF-A0A1V5KVA6-F1
#
_cell.length_a   1.000
_cell.length_b   1.000
_cell.length_c   1.000
_cell.angle_alpha   90.00
_cell.angle_beta   90.00
_cell.angle_gamma   90.00
#
_symmetry.space_group_name_H-M   'P 1'
#
loop_
_entity.id
_entity.type
_entity.pdbx_description
1 polymer ?
#
loop_
_entity_poly.entity_id
_entity_poly.type
_entity_poly.pdbx_seq_one_letter_code
_entity_poly.pdbx_strand_id
1 'polypeptide(L)'
;MGGKSSAIEGYRLIYGGLGFAEAMAGYRLCLFGKGAKPKGEQDKDRGVIPEEKLDEVIRSGGKVEMSELLRRRVRYFTDGMAVGSRLFLKGMYEDHRDCFPESRKARFAKMKGSDWGGLQVVRDLKVNIFG
;
A
#
# COMPACT_ATOMS: atom_id res chain seq x y z
N MET A 1 7.65 10.51 1.56
CA MET A 1 6.58 9.52 1.77
C MET A 1 5.68 10.05 2.88
N GLY A 2 4.38 9.76 2.89
CA GLY A 2 3.57 9.99 4.10
C GLY A 2 4.04 9.05 5.22
N GLY A 3 3.82 9.43 6.47
CA GLY A 3 4.47 8.81 7.64
C GLY A 3 5.75 9.56 8.04
N LYS A 4 5.98 9.71 9.34
CA LYS A 4 7.21 10.34 9.86
C LYS A 4 8.42 9.58 9.31
N SER A 5 9.35 10.27 8.65
CA SER A 5 10.55 9.64 8.04
C SER A 5 11.32 8.80 9.06
N SER A 6 11.39 9.26 10.31
CA SER A 6 11.99 8.50 11.42
C SER A 6 11.28 7.19 11.72
N ALA A 7 9.95 7.14 11.62
CA ALA A 7 9.19 5.91 11.80
C ALA A 7 9.43 4.93 10.65
N ILE A 8 9.41 5.41 9.40
CA ILE A 8 9.72 4.59 8.22
C ILE A 8 11.10 3.95 8.35
N GLU A 9 12.09 4.73 8.78
CA GLU A 9 13.45 4.24 8.97
C GLU A 9 13.54 3.24 10.13
N GLY A 10 12.82 3.49 11.23
CA GLY A 10 12.70 2.54 12.34
C GLY A 10 12.13 1.20 11.89
N TYR A 11 11.08 1.18 11.06
CA TYR A 11 10.54 -0.07 10.51
C TYR A 11 11.56 -0.81 9.65
N ARG A 12 12.30 -0.09 8.80
CA ARG A 12 13.35 -0.70 7.95
C ARG A 12 14.49 -1.29 8.77
N LEU A 13 14.90 -0.60 9.83
CA LEU A 13 15.92 -1.08 10.77
C LEU A 13 15.46 -2.35 11.50
N ILE A 14 14.23 -2.37 12.04
CA ILE A 14 13.74 -3.46 12.89
C ILE A 14 13.41 -4.71 12.06
N TYR A 15 12.71 -4.55 10.95
CA TYR A 15 12.15 -5.69 10.20
C TYR A 15 12.96 -6.09 8.97
N GLY A 16 14.03 -5.37 8.66
CA GLY A 16 14.87 -5.61 7.49
C GLY A 16 14.18 -5.23 6.17
N GLY A 17 14.96 -4.80 5.20
CA GLY A 17 14.47 -4.46 3.86
C GLY A 17 15.15 -3.23 3.28
N LEU A 18 15.55 -3.32 2.01
CA LEU A 18 16.08 -2.19 1.25
C LEU A 18 14.96 -1.19 0.93
N GLY A 19 13.69 -1.62 0.91
CA GLY A 19 12.52 -0.77 0.70
C GLY A 19 11.52 -0.77 1.87
N PHE A 20 10.72 0.29 1.98
CA PHE A 20 9.65 0.37 3.00
C PHE A 20 8.60 -0.74 2.85
N ALA A 21 8.29 -1.16 1.62
CA ALA A 21 7.35 -2.25 1.37
C ALA A 21 7.86 -3.60 1.91
N GLU A 22 9.17 -3.85 1.82
CA GLU A 22 9.81 -5.07 2.34
C GLU A 22 9.78 -5.07 3.87
N ALA A 23 10.13 -3.93 4.49
CA ALA A 23 10.04 -3.76 5.93
C ALA A 23 8.61 -3.99 6.46
N MET A 24 7.59 -3.52 5.73
CA MET A 24 6.20 -3.76 6.08
C MET A 24 5.78 -5.23 5.92
N ALA A 25 6.35 -5.96 4.97
CA ALA A 25 6.12 -7.40 4.82
C ALA A 25 6.72 -8.17 6.02
N GLY A 26 7.96 -7.83 6.41
CA GLY A 26 8.59 -8.38 7.63
C GLY A 26 7.79 -8.05 8.90
N TYR A 27 7.31 -6.81 9.02
CA TYR A 27 6.41 -6.42 10.11
C TYR A 27 5.14 -7.27 10.14
N ARG A 28 4.48 -7.50 9.00
CA ARG A 28 3.27 -8.33 8.92
C ARG A 28 3.53 -9.77 9.35
N LEU A 29 4.63 -10.38 8.93
CA LEU A 29 5.01 -11.72 9.40
C LEU A 29 5.16 -11.77 10.92
N CYS A 30 5.84 -10.79 11.52
CA CYS A 30 6.00 -10.68 12.97
C CYS A 30 4.66 -10.45 13.69
N LEU A 31 3.84 -9.53 13.17
CA LEU A 31 2.54 -9.19 13.76
C LEU A 31 1.59 -10.40 13.77
N PHE A 32 1.44 -11.08 12.63
CA PHE A 32 0.54 -12.23 12.51
C PHE A 32 1.08 -13.42 13.29
N GLY A 33 2.38 -13.69 13.24
CA GLY A 33 3.00 -14.78 14.00
C GLY A 33 2.87 -14.61 15.51
N LYS A 34 2.97 -13.37 16.01
CA LYS A 34 2.72 -13.07 17.43
C LYS A 34 1.24 -13.11 17.78
N GLY A 35 0.38 -12.56 16.91
CA GLY A 35 -1.05 -12.44 17.16
C GLY A 35 -1.82 -13.75 17.08
N ALA A 36 -1.30 -14.78 16.40
CA ALA A 36 -1.93 -16.09 16.33
C ALA A 36 -1.76 -16.92 17.61
N LYS A 37 -0.82 -16.56 18.49
CA LYS A 37 -0.60 -17.30 19.74
C LYS A 37 -1.53 -16.79 20.84
N PRO A 38 -2.45 -17.62 21.38
CA PRO A 38 -3.21 -17.25 22.55
C PRO A 38 -2.29 -17.10 23.76
N LYS A 39 -2.64 -16.17 24.64
CA LYS A 39 -1.96 -15.90 25.91
C LYS A 39 -2.55 -16.76 27.05
N GLY A 40 -3.66 -17.46 26.81
CA GLY A 40 -4.28 -18.36 27.78
C GLY A 40 -5.12 -17.65 28.84
N GLU A 41 -5.46 -16.38 28.60
CA GLU A 41 -6.29 -15.57 29.48
C GLU A 41 -7.45 -14.98 28.68
N GLN A 42 -8.69 -15.28 29.10
CA GLN A 42 -9.90 -15.01 28.33
C GLN A 42 -10.08 -13.53 27.92
N ASP A 43 -9.64 -12.59 28.76
CA ASP A 43 -9.68 -11.15 28.45
C ASP A 43 -8.53 -10.70 27.55
N LYS A 44 -7.39 -11.42 27.56
CA LYS A 44 -6.20 -11.10 26.75
C LYS A 44 -6.20 -11.78 25.39
N ASP A 45 -7.09 -12.76 25.18
CA ASP A 45 -7.24 -13.52 23.94
C ASP A 45 -8.31 -12.92 23.00
N ARG A 46 -8.94 -11.80 23.40
CA ARG A 46 -9.84 -11.02 22.54
C ARG A 46 -9.03 -10.35 21.42
N GLY A 47 -8.89 -11.05 20.29
CA GLY A 47 -8.12 -10.60 19.15
C GLY A 47 -7.01 -11.55 18.71
N VAL A 48 -6.99 -12.79 19.23
CA VAL A 48 -6.16 -13.85 18.65
C VAL A 48 -6.49 -13.99 17.17
N ILE A 49 -5.45 -13.95 16.35
CA ILE A 49 -5.57 -14.05 14.90
C ILE A 49 -5.79 -15.53 14.56
N PRO A 50 -6.79 -15.88 13.74
CA PRO A 50 -6.99 -17.26 13.29
C PRO A 50 -5.76 -17.82 12.59
N GLU A 51 -5.45 -19.10 12.79
CA GLU A 51 -4.29 -19.75 12.18
C GLU A 51 -4.33 -19.70 10.65
N GLU A 52 -5.52 -19.79 10.06
CA GLU A 52 -5.70 -19.69 8.61
C GLU A 52 -5.21 -18.34 8.07
N LYS A 53 -5.38 -17.26 8.85
CA LYS A 53 -4.87 -15.93 8.49
C LYS A 53 -3.37 -15.82 8.65
N LEU A 54 -2.78 -16.50 9.62
CA LEU A 54 -1.33 -16.62 9.71
C LEU A 54 -0.76 -17.34 8.48
N ASP A 55 -1.36 -18.46 8.10
CA ASP A 55 -0.92 -19.27 6.95
C ASP A 55 -1.00 -18.49 5.63
N GLU A 56 -2.08 -17.74 5.41
CA GLU A 56 -2.20 -16.82 4.27
C GLU A 56 -1.04 -15.83 4.21
N VAL A 57 -0.67 -15.23 5.34
CA VAL A 57 0.40 -14.22 5.43
C VAL A 57 1.79 -14.85 5.27
N ILE A 58 2.01 -16.04 5.80
CA ILE A 58 3.26 -16.79 5.58
C ILE A 58 3.43 -17.11 4.10
N ARG A 59 2.37 -17.62 3.45
CA ARG A 59 2.40 -17.98 2.02
C ARG A 59 2.67 -16.79 1.12
N SER A 60 2.18 -15.60 1.46
CA SER A 60 2.46 -14.36 0.72
C SER A 60 3.82 -13.73 1.07
N GLY A 61 4.58 -14.31 2.00
CA GLY A 61 5.83 -13.73 2.52
C GLY A 61 5.61 -12.39 3.21
N GLY A 62 4.45 -12.19 3.85
CA GLY A 62 4.06 -10.94 4.50
C GLY A 62 3.51 -9.88 3.55
N LYS A 63 3.60 -10.08 2.23
CA LYS A 63 3.14 -9.11 1.23
C LYS A 63 1.61 -9.05 1.21
N VAL A 64 1.10 -7.91 0.77
CA VAL A 64 -0.33 -7.70 0.55
C VAL A 64 -0.59 -7.75 -0.94
N GLU A 65 -1.59 -8.53 -1.33
CA GLU A 65 -2.00 -8.60 -2.72
C GLU A 65 -2.43 -7.22 -3.23
N MET A 66 -2.06 -6.90 -4.47
CA MET A 66 -2.40 -5.63 -5.10
C MET A 66 -3.91 -5.39 -5.11
N SER A 67 -4.71 -6.44 -5.32
CA SER A 67 -6.19 -6.36 -5.30
C SER A 67 -6.73 -5.88 -3.95
N GLU A 68 -6.12 -6.33 -2.85
CA GLU A 68 -6.46 -5.89 -1.50
C GLU A 68 -6.00 -4.46 -1.23
N LEU A 69 -4.84 -4.07 -1.74
CA LEU A 69 -4.34 -2.70 -1.64
C LEU A 69 -5.22 -1.71 -2.41
N LEU A 70 -5.67 -2.07 -3.61
CA LEU A 70 -6.58 -1.24 -4.41
C LEU A 70 -7.88 -0.97 -3.64
N ARG A 71 -8.45 -1.98 -2.98
CA ARG A 71 -9.67 -1.79 -2.15
C ARG A 71 -9.48 -0.82 -0.98
N ARG A 72 -8.27 -0.64 -0.47
CA ARG A 72 -8.00 0.18 0.72
C ARG A 72 -7.41 1.57 0.42
N ARG A 73 -6.95 1.84 -0.80
CA ARG A 73 -6.25 3.10 -1.13
C ARG A 73 -7.11 4.05 -1.94
N VAL A 74 -8.21 4.48 -1.32
CA VAL A 74 -9.19 5.44 -1.85
C VAL A 74 -8.52 6.70 -2.43
N ARG A 75 -7.43 7.17 -1.81
CA ARG A 75 -6.73 8.40 -2.27
C ARG A 75 -6.11 8.31 -3.65
N TYR A 76 -5.69 7.13 -4.12
CA TYR A 76 -5.23 7.00 -5.49
C TYR A 76 -6.39 7.08 -6.50
N PHE A 77 -7.59 6.66 -6.11
CA PHE A 77 -8.81 6.82 -6.91
C PHE A 77 -9.34 8.26 -6.88
N THR A 78 -9.16 8.99 -5.78
CA THR A 78 -9.61 10.39 -5.68
C THR A 78 -8.54 11.38 -6.17
N ASP A 79 -7.44 11.51 -5.43
CA ASP A 79 -6.42 12.55 -5.66
C ASP A 79 -5.53 12.20 -6.85
N GLY A 80 -5.29 10.90 -7.05
CA GLY A 80 -4.59 10.34 -8.21
C GLY A 80 -5.45 10.30 -9.48
N MET A 81 -6.77 10.51 -9.34
CA MET A 81 -7.81 10.63 -10.37
C MET A 81 -8.22 9.33 -11.06
N ALA A 82 -7.27 8.63 -11.67
CA ALA A 82 -7.53 7.37 -12.36
C ALA A 82 -6.33 6.46 -12.20
N VAL A 83 -6.58 5.15 -12.07
CA VAL A 83 -5.57 4.10 -11.93
C VAL A 83 -5.59 3.24 -13.18
N GLY A 84 -4.41 2.93 -13.74
CA GLY A 84 -4.33 2.06 -14.91
C GLY A 84 -2.90 1.90 -15.41
N SER A 85 -2.75 1.14 -16.50
CA SER A 85 -1.48 1.11 -17.22
C SER A 85 -1.19 2.48 -17.83
N ARG A 86 0.09 2.79 -18.04
CA ARG A 86 0.50 4.07 -18.65
C ARG A 86 -0.19 4.34 -19.98
N LEU A 87 -0.28 3.30 -20.83
CA LEU A 87 -0.89 3.41 -22.16
C LEU A 87 -2.38 3.74 -22.06
N PHE A 88 -3.12 3.02 -21.21
CA PHE A 88 -4.54 3.27 -20.97
C PHE A 88 -4.78 4.70 -20.44
N LEU A 89 -4.00 5.12 -19.45
CA LEU A 89 -4.16 6.44 -18.86
C LEU A 89 -3.81 7.57 -19.85
N LYS A 90 -2.84 7.35 -20.74
CA LYS A 90 -2.47 8.32 -21.75
C LYS A 90 -3.61 8.52 -22.75
N GLY A 91 -4.15 7.43 -23.31
CA GLY A 91 -5.28 7.51 -24.24
C GLY A 91 -6.50 8.19 -23.58
N MET A 92 -6.88 7.72 -22.39
CA MET A 92 -8.00 8.31 -21.65
C MET A 92 -7.81 9.81 -21.33
N TYR A 93 -6.57 10.24 -21.03
CA TYR A 93 -6.26 11.65 -20.80
C TYR A 93 -6.33 12.49 -22.08
N GLU A 94 -5.89 11.95 -23.21
CA GLU A 94 -5.94 12.61 -24.53
C GLU A 94 -7.38 12.72 -25.03
N ASP A 95 -8.17 11.65 -24.92
CA ASP A 95 -9.59 11.60 -25.33
C ASP A 95 -10.48 12.58 -24.54
N HIS A 96 -10.10 12.91 -23.31
CA HIS A 96 -10.87 13.78 -22.41
C HIS A 96 -10.09 15.03 -22.01
N ARG A 97 -9.20 15.52 -22.88
CA ARG A 97 -8.28 16.63 -22.56
C ARG A 97 -9.00 17.89 -22.08
N ASP A 98 -10.21 18.15 -22.54
CA ASP A 98 -11.01 19.32 -22.17
C ASP A 98 -11.57 19.23 -20.74
N CYS A 99 -11.64 18.01 -20.17
CA CYS A 99 -12.05 17.79 -18.78
C CYS A 99 -10.92 18.09 -17.77
N PHE A 100 -9.71 18.45 -18.23
CA PHE A 100 -8.55 18.66 -17.37
C PHE A 100 -8.03 20.10 -17.43
N PRO A 101 -7.91 20.80 -16.29
CA PRO A 101 -7.35 22.15 -16.26
C PRO A 101 -5.90 22.18 -16.77
N GLU A 102 -5.55 23.18 -17.57
CA GLU A 102 -4.19 23.33 -18.12
C GLU A 102 -3.11 23.50 -17.05
N SER A 103 -3.50 24.08 -15.91
CA SER A 103 -2.64 24.24 -14.73
C SER A 103 -2.22 22.91 -14.10
N ARG A 104 -2.87 21.79 -14.45
CA ARG A 104 -2.68 20.47 -13.83
C ARG A 104 -2.16 19.45 -14.85
N LYS A 105 -0.83 19.38 -15.00
CA LYS A 105 -0.16 18.43 -15.91
C LYS A 105 -0.34 16.97 -15.47
N ALA A 106 -0.74 16.10 -16.42
CA ALA A 106 -0.66 14.66 -16.25
C ALA A 106 0.80 14.21 -16.17
N ARG A 107 1.13 13.41 -15.15
CA ARG A 107 2.48 12.87 -14.94
C ARG A 107 2.56 11.36 -15.11
N PHE A 108 1.42 10.66 -15.08
CA PHE A 108 1.36 9.19 -15.13
C PHE A 108 2.33 8.60 -14.09
N ALA A 109 2.13 9.02 -12.84
CA ALA A 109 3.06 8.76 -11.76
C ALA A 109 2.92 7.32 -11.25
N LYS A 110 4.06 6.71 -10.91
CA LYS A 110 4.07 5.44 -10.19
C LYS A 110 3.47 5.62 -8.80
N MET A 111 2.63 4.68 -8.41
CA MET A 111 2.10 4.60 -7.04
C MET A 111 3.22 4.17 -6.08
N LYS A 112 3.12 4.60 -4.82
CA LYS A 112 4.17 4.47 -3.80
C LYS A 112 3.64 3.63 -2.64
N GLY A 113 4.55 3.07 -1.84
CA GLY A 113 4.22 2.39 -0.59
C GLY A 113 3.82 0.91 -0.71
N SER A 114 3.86 0.34 -1.92
CA SER A 114 3.78 -1.10 -2.18
C SER A 114 4.26 -1.39 -3.60
N ASP A 115 4.37 -2.67 -3.94
CA ASP A 115 4.31 -3.12 -5.33
C ASP A 115 2.87 -2.97 -5.86
N TRP A 116 2.74 -2.32 -7.00
CA TRP A 116 1.48 -2.01 -7.68
C TRP A 116 1.42 -2.63 -9.08
N GLY A 117 2.31 -3.57 -9.40
CA GLY A 117 2.25 -4.32 -10.67
C GLY A 117 2.35 -3.42 -11.91
N GLY A 118 3.07 -2.29 -11.81
CA GLY A 118 3.21 -1.32 -12.90
C GLY A 118 2.03 -0.36 -13.10
N LEU A 119 0.98 -0.45 -12.27
CA LEU A 119 -0.11 0.53 -12.27
C LEU A 119 0.40 1.94 -11.92
N GLN A 120 -0.21 2.90 -12.59
CA GLN A 120 0.09 4.31 -12.43
C GLN A 120 -1.18 5.09 -12.12
N VAL A 121 -0.98 6.33 -11.71
CA VAL A 121 -2.05 7.33 -11.56
C VAL A 121 -1.77 8.53 -12.43
N VAL A 122 -2.81 9.20 -12.93
CA VAL A 122 -2.62 10.38 -13.79
C VAL A 122 -1.84 11.48 -13.04
N ARG A 123 -2.09 11.62 -11.73
CA ARG A 123 -1.48 12.64 -10.89
C ARG A 123 -0.63 12.02 -9.79
N ASP A 124 0.56 12.58 -9.56
CA ASP A 124 1.37 12.21 -8.39
C ASP A 124 0.68 12.71 -7.12
N LEU A 125 0.61 11.86 -6.10
CA LEU A 125 0.07 12.25 -4.80
C LEU A 125 1.06 13.21 -4.12
N LYS A 126 0.72 14.51 -4.11
CA LYS A 126 1.61 15.59 -3.65
C LYS A 126 1.81 15.63 -2.14
N VAL A 127 0.86 15.16 -1.32
CA VAL A 127 0.97 15.26 0.15
C VAL A 127 0.21 14.12 0.86
N ASN A 128 0.83 13.52 1.87
CA ASN A 128 0.22 12.63 2.88
C ASN A 128 -0.40 11.29 2.39
N ILE A 129 0.26 10.52 1.52
CA ILE A 129 -0.24 9.19 1.05
C ILE A 129 -0.72 8.27 2.19
N PHE A 130 -0.12 8.46 3.37
CA PHE A 130 -0.54 7.89 4.64
C PHE A 130 -0.96 9.09 5.50
N GLY A 131 -2.23 9.13 5.90
CA GLY A 131 -2.71 10.02 6.95
C GLY A 131 -2.19 9.57 8.30
#